data_AF-A0A7V3FMF7-F1
#
_entry.id   AF-A0A7V3FMF7-F1
#
_cell.length_a   1.000
_cell.length_b   1.000
_cell.length_c   1.000
_cell.angle_alpha   90.00
_cell.angle_beta   90.00
_cell.angle_gamma   90.00
#
_symmetry.space_group_name_H-M   'P 1'
#
loop_
_entity.id
_entity.type
_entity.pdbx_description
1 polymer ?
#
loop_
_entity_poly.entity_id
_entity_poly.type
_entity_poly.pdbx_seq_one_letter_code
_entity_poly.pdbx_strand_id
1 'polypeptide(L)' 'MSPKVHPNEALFAGEKPFPVIPSCEHFAGSEKLITKAMELQNTKGGVFDITMDCEDGAPTG' A
#
# COMPACT_ATOMS: atom_id res chain seq x y z
N MET A 1 40.26 13.62 9.37
CA MET A 1 39.34 12.45 9.29
C MET A 1 38.15 12.89 8.47
N SER A 2 37.88 12.20 7.34
CA SER A 2 36.64 12.47 6.60
C SER A 2 35.43 12.00 7.41
N PRO A 3 34.33 12.78 7.44
CA PRO A 3 33.10 12.34 8.11
C PRO A 3 32.59 11.06 7.44
N LYS A 4 32.16 10.10 8.24
CA LYS A 4 31.53 8.88 7.72
C LYS A 4 30.10 9.22 7.30
N VAL A 5 29.79 9.02 6.02
CA VAL A 5 28.46 9.25 5.45
C VAL A 5 27.63 7.97 5.60
N HIS A 6 26.35 8.09 5.92
CA HIS A 6 25.46 6.93 6.07
C HIS A 6 25.19 6.28 4.70
N PRO A 7 25.15 4.94 4.56
CA PRO A 7 24.94 4.29 3.26
C PRO A 7 23.67 4.73 2.52
N ASN A 8 22.56 4.98 3.23
CA ASN A 8 21.32 5.51 2.63
C ASN A 8 21.50 6.91 1.99
N GLU A 9 22.52 7.66 2.40
CA GLU A 9 22.83 8.99 1.86
C GLU A 9 23.97 8.93 0.82
N ALA A 10 24.85 7.91 0.90
CA ALA A 10 26.01 7.78 0.03
C ALA A 10 25.74 7.01 -1.27
N LEU A 11 24.76 6.11 -1.28
CA LEU A 11 24.46 5.23 -2.40
C LEU A 11 23.25 5.73 -3.21
N PHE A 12 23.24 5.46 -4.53
CA PHE A 12 22.11 5.67 -5.43
C PHE A 12 21.56 7.13 -5.52
N ALA A 13 22.38 8.14 -5.23
CA ALA A 13 21.97 9.55 -5.21
C ALA A 13 21.39 10.10 -6.54
N GLY A 14 21.61 9.42 -7.67
CA GLY A 14 21.05 9.78 -8.98
C GLY A 14 19.74 9.07 -9.34
N GLU A 15 19.25 8.17 -8.49
CA GLU A 15 18.08 7.33 -8.77
C GLU A 15 16.91 7.70 -7.86
N LYS A 16 15.68 7.62 -8.40
CA LYS A 16 14.48 7.82 -7.60
C LYS A 16 14.28 6.59 -6.69
N PRO A 17 14.08 6.76 -5.38
CA PRO A 17 13.73 5.64 -4.50
C PRO A 17 12.49 4.90 -4.99
N PHE A 18 12.50 3.57 -4.84
CA PHE A 18 11.31 2.78 -5.09
C PHE A 18 10.20 3.17 -4.10
N PRO A 19 8.94 3.18 -4.54
CA PRO A 19 7.83 3.38 -3.63
C PRO A 19 7.77 2.24 -2.62
N VAL A 20 7.53 2.59 -1.35
CA VAL A 20 7.24 1.62 -0.30
C VAL A 20 5.73 1.42 -0.30
N ILE A 21 5.28 0.29 -0.82
CA ILE A 21 3.86 -0.09 -0.87
C ILE A 21 3.59 -1.29 0.05
N PRO A 22 2.36 -1.43 0.58
CA PRO A 22 1.96 -2.63 1.29
C PRO A 22 2.17 -3.89 0.45
N SER A 23 2.51 -5.00 1.11
CA SER A 23 2.75 -6.28 0.42
C SER A 23 1.47 -6.98 -0.04
N CYS A 24 0.30 -6.49 0.38
CA CYS A 24 -1.00 -7.07 0.11
C CYS A 24 -1.96 -6.01 -0.41
N GLU A 25 -2.72 -6.37 -1.43
CA GLU A 25 -3.83 -5.59 -1.96
C GLU A 25 -5.11 -6.41 -1.79
N HIS A 26 -6.09 -5.83 -1.10
CA HIS A 26 -7.36 -6.47 -0.79
C HIS A 26 -8.48 -5.91 -1.66
N PHE A 27 -9.17 -6.79 -2.39
CA PHE A 27 -10.25 -6.41 -3.30
C PHE A 27 -11.62 -6.50 -2.63
N ALA A 28 -12.44 -5.47 -2.81
CA ALA A 28 -13.82 -5.46 -2.32
C ALA A 28 -14.74 -4.70 -3.31
N GLY A 29 -15.71 -5.39 -3.91
CA GLY A 29 -16.62 -4.80 -4.92
C GLY A 29 -18.05 -4.53 -4.46
N SER A 30 -18.31 -4.55 -3.15
CA SER A 30 -19.60 -4.10 -2.61
C SER A 30 -19.39 -3.21 -1.40
N GLU A 31 -20.29 -2.24 -1.19
CA GLU A 31 -20.23 -1.29 -0.06
C GLU A 31 -20.04 -2.00 1.29
N LYS A 32 -20.73 -3.12 1.49
CA LYS A 32 -20.61 -3.96 2.70
C LYS A 32 -19.18 -4.49 2.89
N LEU A 33 -18.54 -4.96 1.82
CA LEU A 33 -17.18 -5.52 1.90
C LEU A 33 -16.13 -4.41 2.00
N ILE A 34 -16.32 -3.30 1.27
CA ILE A 34 -15.45 -2.12 1.34
C ILE A 34 -15.43 -1.57 2.78
N THR A 35 -16.60 -1.42 3.40
CA THR A 35 -16.72 -0.94 4.79
C THR A 35 -15.97 -1.85 5.76
N LYS A 36 -16.16 -3.18 5.63
CA LYS A 36 -15.44 -4.16 6.45
C LYS A 36 -13.93 -4.15 6.23
N ALA A 37 -13.47 -3.95 4.99
CA ALA A 37 -12.06 -3.84 4.67
C ALA A 37 -11.43 -2.61 5.34
N MET A 38 -12.13 -1.46 5.31
CA MET A 38 -11.67 -0.24 5.99
C MET A 38 -11.63 -0.40 7.52
N GLU A 39 -12.64 -1.04 8.12
CA GLU A 39 -12.62 -1.36 9.57
C GLU A 39 -11.45 -2.28 9.94
N LEU A 40 -11.17 -3.29 9.10
CA LEU A 40 -10.04 -4.19 9.28
C LEU A 40 -8.71 -3.44 9.17
N GLN A 41 -8.58 -2.54 8.20
CA GLN A 41 -7.38 -1.71 8.00
C GLN A 41 -7.16 -0.78 9.20
N ASN A 42 -8.22 -0.17 9.74
CA ASN A 42 -8.14 0.63 10.97
C ASN A 42 -7.65 -0.19 12.18
N THR A 43 -7.96 -1.49 12.22
CA THR A 43 -7.54 -2.39 13.31
C THR A 43 -6.12 -2.92 13.12
N LYS A 44 -5.71 -3.21 11.87
CA LYS A 44 -4.40 -3.81 11.56
C LYS A 44 -3.32 -2.80 11.15
N GLY A 45 -3.70 -1.55 10.94
CA GLY A 45 -2.86 -0.54 10.29
C GLY A 45 -2.82 -0.71 8.77
N GLY A 46 -2.11 0.19 8.09
CA GLY A 46 -1.92 0.20 6.63
C GLY A 46 -0.98 -0.89 6.11
N VAL A 47 -1.13 -2.14 6.59
CA VAL A 47 -0.32 -3.29 6.15
C VAL A 47 -0.84 -3.93 4.85
N PHE A 48 -2.00 -3.47 4.37
CA PHE A 48 -2.58 -3.81 3.07
C PHE A 48 -3.31 -2.60 2.49
N ASP A 49 -3.34 -2.50 1.16
CA ASP A 49 -4.18 -1.55 0.43
C ASP A 49 -5.57 -2.14 0.13
N ILE A 50 -6.55 -1.28 -0.12
CA ILE A 50 -7.91 -1.67 -0.48
C ILE A 50 -8.23 -1.18 -1.88
N THR A 51 -8.47 -2.10 -2.80
CA THR A 51 -8.98 -1.81 -4.14
C THR A 51 -10.50 -1.98 -4.14
N MET A 52 -11.22 -0.87 -4.34
CA MET A 52 -12.68 -0.85 -4.47
C MET A 52 -13.03 -1.27 -5.89
N ASP A 53 -13.37 -2.54 -6.03
CA ASP A 53 -13.50 -3.20 -7.33
C ASP A 53 -14.82 -2.83 -8.02
N CYS A 54 -14.72 -2.40 -9.28
CA CYS A 54 -15.87 -2.07 -10.13
C CYS A 54 -16.05 -3.06 -11.29
N GLU A 55 -15.15 -4.03 -11.47
CA GLU A 55 -15.13 -4.96 -12.59
C GLU A 55 -15.82 -6.28 -12.20
N ASP A 56 -15.07 -7.26 -11.73
CA ASP A 56 -15.56 -8.62 -11.52
C ASP A 56 -16.05 -8.87 -10.08
N GLY A 57 -15.56 -8.09 -9.11
CA GLY A 57 -15.96 -8.19 -7.72
C GLY A 57 -17.26 -7.47 -7.37
N ALA A 58 -17.80 -6.69 -8.31
CA ALA A 58 -19.05 -5.94 -8.14
C ALA A 58 -20.26 -6.69 -8.73
N PRO A 59 -21.48 -6.48 -8.20
CA PRO A 59 -22.68 -6.97 -8.86
C PRO A 59 -22.81 -6.43 -10.28
N THR A 60 -23.23 -7.27 -11.22
CA THR A 60 -23.53 -6.83 -12.59
C THR A 60 -24.79 -5.96 -12.59
N GLY A 61 -24.66 -4.70 -13.01
CA GLY A 61 -25.79 -3.78 -13.23
C GLY A 61 -25.82 -2.59 -12.28
#